data_AF-A0A917UPW1-F1
#
_entry.id   AF-A0A917UPW1-F1
#
_cell.length_a   1.000
_cell.length_b   1.000
_cell.length_c   1.000
_cell.angle_alpha   90.00
_cell.angle_beta   90.00
_cell.angle_gamma   90.00
#
_symmetry.space_group_name_H-M   'P 1'
#
loop_
_entity.id
_entity.type
_entity.pdbx_description
1 polymer ?
#
loop_
_entity_poly.entity_id
_entity_poly.type
_entity_poly.pdbx_seq_one_letter_code
_entity_poly.pdbx_strand_id
1 'polypeptide(L)'
;MLMLGWMDREAMRRTLTEGRVTFWSRSRQEYWRKGDTSGHVQYVRSAALDCDADTLLVTVEQVGAACHTGTRTCFDGDPLLVAHGAATTD
;
A
#
# COMPACT_ATOMS: atom_id res chain seq x y z
N MET A 1 -3.09 6.92 4.98
CA MET A 1 -2.55 5.69 4.34
C MET A 1 -3.73 4.84 3.86
N LEU A 2 -3.61 4.09 2.75
CA LEU A 2 -4.70 3.23 2.25
C LEU A 2 -4.55 1.77 2.67
N MET A 3 -3.34 1.23 2.50
CA MET A 3 -3.00 -0.16 2.78
C MET A 3 -1.47 -0.27 2.80
N LEU A 4 -0.98 -1.38 3.34
CA LEU A 4 0.41 -1.80 3.27
C LEU A 4 0.48 -3.15 2.55
N GLY A 5 1.50 -3.35 1.72
CA GLY A 5 1.71 -4.57 0.96
C GLY A 5 3.18 -4.78 0.65
N TRP A 6 3.53 -5.98 0.20
CA TRP A 6 4.90 -6.35 -0.12
C TRP A 6 5.12 -6.35 -1.62
N MET A 7 6.28 -5.88 -2.04
CA MET A 7 6.77 -5.98 -3.41
C MET A 7 8.16 -6.62 -3.35
N ASP A 8 8.42 -7.56 -4.25
CA ASP A 8 9.78 -7.87 -4.64
C ASP A 8 10.20 -6.98 -5.82
N ARG A 9 11.38 -7.25 -6.39
CA ARG A 9 11.91 -6.49 -7.54
C ARG A 9 10.95 -6.52 -8.74
N GLU A 10 10.31 -7.65 -9.01
CA GLU A 10 9.44 -7.81 -10.18
C GLU A 10 8.08 -7.11 -9.98
N ALA A 11 7.48 -7.21 -8.80
CA ALA A 11 6.26 -6.49 -8.45
C ALA A 11 6.47 -4.97 -8.50
N MET A 12 7.62 -4.49 -8.03
CA MET A 12 8.03 -3.09 -8.15
C MET A 12 8.20 -2.69 -9.62
N ARG A 13 8.93 -3.48 -10.41
CA ARG A 13 9.12 -3.22 -11.85
C ARG A 13 7.77 -3.08 -12.56
N ARG A 14 6.86 -4.05 -12.39
CA ARG A 14 5.52 -4.02 -12.99
C ARG A 14 4.75 -2.78 -12.55
N THR A 15 4.78 -2.45 -11.26
CA THR A 15 4.10 -1.26 -10.73
C THR A 15 4.57 0.03 -11.42
N LEU A 16 5.89 0.20 -11.55
CA LEU A 16 6.49 1.41 -12.13
C LEU A 16 6.34 1.48 -13.65
N THR A 17 6.30 0.34 -14.36
CA THR A 17 6.20 0.32 -15.82
C THR A 17 4.79 0.20 -16.37
N GLU A 18 3.85 -0.38 -15.61
CA GLU A 18 2.47 -0.65 -16.08
C GLU A 18 1.46 0.37 -15.54
N GLY A 19 1.86 1.26 -14.62
CA GLY A 19 0.99 2.29 -14.04
C GLY A 19 -0.11 1.73 -13.12
N ARG A 20 0.01 0.46 -12.72
CA ARG A 20 -0.95 -0.26 -11.86
C ARG A 20 -0.22 -0.94 -10.72
N VAL A 21 -0.73 -0.80 -9.49
CA VAL A 21 -0.09 -1.42 -8.32
C VAL A 21 -0.16 -2.95 -8.42
N THR A 22 1.01 -3.57 -8.41
CA THR A 22 1.20 -5.03 -8.36
C THR A 22 1.97 -5.38 -7.09
N PHE A 23 1.46 -6.35 -6.34
CA PHE A 23 2.07 -6.83 -5.11
C PHE A 23 2.59 -8.25 -5.29
N TRP A 24 3.52 -8.63 -4.42
CA TRP A 24 3.93 -10.02 -4.19
C TRP A 24 3.23 -10.56 -2.93
N SER A 25 2.39 -11.59 -3.09
CA SER A 25 1.79 -12.26 -1.95
C SER A 25 2.80 -13.25 -1.35
N ARG A 26 3.33 -12.95 -0.16
CA ARG A 26 4.28 -13.84 0.52
C ARG A 26 3.65 -15.18 0.92
N SER A 27 2.35 -15.20 1.21
CA SER A 27 1.64 -16.42 1.61
C SER A 27 1.25 -17.31 0.42
N ARG A 28 0.86 -16.70 -0.70
CA ARG A 28 0.47 -17.42 -1.92
C ARG A 28 1.63 -17.66 -2.90
N GLN A 29 2.77 -17.00 -2.68
CA GLN A 29 3.91 -16.98 -3.57
C GLN A 29 3.53 -16.65 -5.02
N GLU A 30 2.71 -15.62 -5.18
CA GLU A 30 2.22 -15.18 -6.48
C GLU A 30 2.13 -13.66 -6.57
N TYR A 31 2.23 -13.15 -7.80
CA TYR A 31 1.93 -11.75 -8.11
C TYR A 31 0.44 -11.54 -8.18
N TRP A 32 -0.04 -10.41 -7.67
CA TRP A 32 -1.42 -10.00 -7.87
C TRP A 32 -1.50 -8.49 -8.03
N ARG A 33 -2.28 -8.04 -9.01
CA ARG A 33 -2.48 -6.61 -9.27
C ARG A 33 -3.74 -6.15 -8.54
N LYS A 34 -3.63 -5.04 -7.81
CA LYS A 34 -4.69 -4.57 -6.92
C LYS A 34 -5.97 -4.31 -7.73
N GLY A 35 -7.04 -5.01 -7.35
CA GLY A 35 -8.37 -4.84 -7.92
C GLY A 35 -8.70 -5.70 -9.14
N ASP A 36 -7.84 -6.64 -9.55
CA ASP A 36 -8.14 -7.52 -10.71
C ASP A 36 -9.42 -8.35 -10.52
N THR A 37 -9.71 -8.78 -9.27
CA THR A 37 -10.93 -9.53 -8.95
C THR A 37 -12.10 -8.62 -8.57
N SER A 38 -11.86 -7.53 -7.85
CA SER A 38 -12.93 -6.69 -7.28
C SER A 38 -13.30 -5.47 -8.11
N GLY A 39 -12.51 -5.12 -9.13
CA GLY A 39 -12.59 -3.83 -9.82
C GLY A 39 -12.08 -2.64 -9.01
N HIS A 40 -11.63 -2.85 -7.75
CA HIS A 40 -11.14 -1.76 -6.89
C HIS A 40 -9.65 -1.50 -7.09
N VAL A 41 -9.35 -0.79 -8.16
CA VAL A 41 -8.02 -0.68 -8.73
C VAL A 41 -7.22 0.51 -8.20
N GLN A 42 -5.89 0.43 -8.31
CA GLN A 42 -4.98 1.51 -7.95
C GLN A 42 -4.09 1.88 -9.14
N TYR A 43 -4.25 3.11 -9.64
CA TYR A 43 -3.42 3.68 -10.69
C TYR A 43 -2.29 4.49 -10.06
N VAL A 44 -1.05 4.21 -10.46
CA VAL A 44 0.14 4.88 -9.90
C VAL A 44 0.19 6.33 -10.37
N ARG A 45 0.44 7.25 -9.44
CA ARG A 45 0.65 8.68 -9.71
C ARG A 45 2.08 9.12 -9.42
N SER A 46 2.67 8.60 -8.36
CA SER A 46 4.09 8.80 -8.05
C SER A 46 4.60 7.69 -7.13
N ALA A 47 5.92 7.54 -7.05
CA ALA A 47 6.59 6.61 -6.16
C ALA A 47 7.84 7.27 -5.58
N ALA A 48 8.15 7.00 -4.31
CA ALA A 48 9.35 7.47 -3.63
C ALA A 48 9.91 6.35 -2.75
N LEU A 49 11.23 6.25 -2.68
CA LEU A 49 11.95 5.43 -1.70
C LEU A 49 12.14 6.24 -0.41
N ASP A 50 12.28 5.55 0.71
CA ASP A 50 12.82 6.13 1.93
C ASP A 50 14.36 6.26 1.88
N CYS A 51 14.98 6.67 2.99
CA CYS A 51 16.37 7.11 3.01
C CYS A 51 17.39 5.97 2.86
N ASP A 52 17.05 4.75 3.25
CA ASP A 52 17.84 3.53 3.09
C ASP A 52 17.26 2.57 2.03
N ALA A 53 16.20 2.99 1.34
CA ALA A 53 15.61 2.35 0.18
C ALA A 53 15.07 0.94 0.44
N ASP A 54 14.58 0.69 1.67
CA ASP A 54 13.91 -0.56 2.02
C ASP A 54 12.37 -0.45 1.96
N THR A 55 11.84 0.76 1.89
CA THR A 55 10.41 1.04 1.81
C THR A 55 10.06 1.92 0.60
N LEU A 56 8.94 1.57 -0.07
CA LEU A 56 8.38 2.33 -1.18
C LEU A 56 7.06 2.99 -0.77
N LEU A 57 7.00 4.32 -0.86
CA LEU A 57 5.75 5.08 -0.81
C LEU A 57 5.19 5.24 -2.22
N VAL A 58 4.06 4.59 -2.49
CA VAL A 58 3.33 4.74 -3.76
C VAL A 58 2.09 5.62 -3.55
N THR A 59 2.04 6.75 -4.25
CA THR A 59 0.83 7.57 -4.34
C THR A 59 -0.01 7.08 -5.49
N VAL A 60 -1.30 6.87 -5.24
CA VAL A 60 -2.22 6.25 -6.20
C VAL A 60 -3.52 7.03 -6.32
N GLU A 61 -4.12 6.97 -7.51
CA GLU A 61 -5.55 7.15 -7.64
C GLU A 61 -6.25 5.82 -7.36
N GLN A 62 -7.10 5.79 -6.33
CA GLN A 62 -7.89 4.62 -5.96
C GLN A 62 -9.26 4.70 -6.63
N VAL A 63 -9.64 3.64 -7.33
CA VAL A 63 -11.01 3.38 -7.78
C VAL A 63 -11.69 2.42 -6.80
N GLY A 64 -12.89 2.73 -6.34
CA GLY A 64 -13.62 1.92 -5.34
C GLY A 64 -12.90 1.84 -3.98
N ALA A 65 -13.16 0.77 -3.23
CA ALA A 65 -12.61 0.58 -1.90
C ALA A 65 -11.20 -0.03 -1.90
N ALA A 66 -10.27 0.54 -1.12
CA ALA A 66 -8.96 -0.10 -0.94
C ALA A 66 -9.10 -1.42 -0.16
N CYS A 67 -9.97 -1.43 0.86
CA CYS A 67 -10.19 -2.57 1.75
C CYS A 67 -11.25 -3.53 1.21
N HIS A 68 -11.15 -4.80 1.62
CA HIS A 68 -12.12 -5.85 1.29
C HIS A 68 -13.44 -5.71 2.08
N THR A 69 -13.47 -4.89 3.14
CA THR A 69 -14.68 -4.57 3.91
C THR A 69 -15.53 -3.46 3.28
N GLY A 70 -15.08 -2.88 2.17
CA GLY A 70 -15.76 -1.78 1.49
C GLY A 70 -15.31 -0.38 1.93
N THR A 71 -14.43 -0.27 2.92
CA THR A 71 -13.92 1.02 3.40
C THR A 71 -12.81 1.58 2.51
N ARG A 72 -12.64 2.92 2.55
CA ARG A 72 -11.65 3.64 1.72
C ARG A 72 -10.22 3.24 2.03
N THR A 73 -9.95 2.83 3.27
CA THR A 73 -8.63 2.45 3.80
C THR A 73 -8.74 1.19 4.66
N CYS A 74 -7.68 0.39 4.71
CA CYS A 74 -7.58 -0.74 5.63
C CYS A 74 -7.44 -0.30 7.10
N PHE A 75 -7.12 0.98 7.35
CA PHE A 75 -6.91 1.54 8.69
C PHE A 75 -8.16 2.25 9.22
N ASP A 76 -9.33 1.67 8.98
CA ASP A 76 -10.65 2.22 9.37
C ASP A 76 -11.32 1.39 10.49
N GLY A 77 -10.53 0.54 11.15
CA GLY A 77 -10.96 -0.29 12.28
C GLY A 77 -10.81 0.39 13.63
N ASP A 78 -10.85 -0.41 14.69
CA ASP A 78 -10.80 0.09 16.07
C ASP A 78 -9.46 0.77 16.39
N PRO A 79 -9.47 2.01 16.89
CA PRO A 79 -8.25 2.70 17.28
C PRO A 79 -7.60 2.01 18.48
N LEU A 80 -6.27 1.91 18.45
CA LEU A 80 -5.50 1.42 19.59
C LEU A 80 -5.35 2.54 20.63
N LEU A 81 -5.55 2.20 21.91
CA LEU A 81 -5.17 3.08 23.01
C LEU A 81 -3.65 3.17 23.05
N VAL A 82 -3.13 4.39 23.02
CA VAL A 82 -1.69 4.66 23.02
C VAL A 82 -1.30 5.42 24.28
N ALA A 83 -0.13 5.11 24.83
CA ALA A 83 0.49 5.96 25.83
C ALA A 83 1.03 7.22 25.13
N HIS A 84 0.72 8.40 25.66
CA HIS A 84 1.30 9.65 25.17
C HIS A 84 2.66 9.89 25.84
N GLY A 85 3.73 9.86 25.05
CA GLY A 85 5.05 10.28 25.51
C GLY A 85 5.12 11.79 25.69
N ALA A 86 5.87 12.26 26.68
CA ALA A 86 6.22 13.68 26.80
C ALA A 86 7.45 13.96 25.95
N ALA A 87 7.37 14.93 25.03
CA ALA A 87 8.55 15.44 24.37
C ALA A 87 9.31 16.33 25.37
N THR A 88 10.54 15.96 25.72
CA THR A 88 11.46 16.87 26.40
C THR A 88 11.99 17.86 25.36
N THR A 89 11.55 19.11 25.44
CA THR A 89 12.19 20.21 24.73
C THR A 89 13.50 20.55 25.45
N ASP A 90 14.63 20.32 24.78
CA ASP A 90 15.90 20.98 25.10
C ASP A 90 15.91 22.42 24.54
#